data_AF-A0A7Y3TZJ2-F1
#
_entry.id   AF-A0A7Y3TZJ2-F1
#
_cell.length_a   1.000
_cell.length_b   1.000
_cell.length_c   1.000
_cell.angle_alpha   90.00
_cell.angle_beta   90.00
_cell.angle_gamma   90.00
#
_symmetry.space_group_name_H-M   'P 1'
#
loop_
_entity.id
_entity.type
_entity.pdbx_description
1 polymer ?
#
loop_
_entity_poly.entity_id
_entity_poly.type
_entity_poly.pdbx_seq_one_letter_code
_entity_poly.pdbx_strand_id
1 'polypeptide(L)'
;MSHTSFFDEVQEINLAYLLLAQRLLSEDREIGMFRLKVDAEMADMLSSLNARQLTQLARTNQLLCRFTLESAEQLRQLTHNPRDQGLSGLHTSLLLAGEPLESLCDSSPAKASIDKPSHGGCAKSSDEEAE
;
A
#
# COMPACT_ATOMS: atom_id res chain seq x y z
N MET A 1 -24.32 7.46 -28.89
CA MET A 1 -23.69 7.11 -27.60
C MET A 1 -22.20 7.23 -27.83
N SER A 2 -21.57 8.23 -27.23
CA SER A 2 -20.13 8.45 -27.33
C SER A 2 -19.43 7.22 -26.76
N HIS A 3 -18.73 6.48 -27.61
CA HIS A 3 -17.74 5.52 -27.14
C HIS A 3 -16.57 6.35 -26.61
N THR A 4 -16.65 6.78 -25.34
CA THR A 4 -15.45 7.17 -24.60
C THR A 4 -14.50 6.00 -24.69
N SER A 5 -13.26 6.26 -25.10
CA SER A 5 -12.29 5.17 -25.13
C SER A 5 -12.04 4.73 -23.69
N PHE A 6 -11.78 3.44 -23.48
CA PHE A 6 -11.40 2.93 -22.15
C PHE A 6 -10.26 3.76 -21.51
N PHE A 7 -9.37 4.30 -22.33
CA PHE A 7 -8.32 5.22 -21.91
C PHE A 7 -8.86 6.53 -21.31
N ASP A 8 -9.92 7.10 -21.89
CA ASP A 8 -10.55 8.32 -21.38
C ASP A 8 -11.20 8.06 -20.00
N GLU A 9 -11.80 6.89 -19.81
CA GLU A 9 -12.40 6.48 -18.52
C GLU A 9 -11.32 6.31 -17.44
N VAL A 10 -10.19 5.66 -17.78
CA VAL A 10 -9.04 5.55 -16.87
C VAL A 10 -8.50 6.93 -16.50
N GLN A 11 -8.40 7.85 -17.47
CA GLN A 11 -7.95 9.21 -17.22
C GLN A 11 -8.91 9.96 -16.29
N GLU A 12 -10.22 9.83 -16.50
CA GLU A 12 -11.23 10.48 -15.67
C GLU A 12 -11.17 9.98 -14.22
N ILE A 13 -11.08 8.66 -14.02
CA ILE A 13 -10.95 8.05 -12.69
C ILE A 13 -9.67 8.50 -11.99
N ASN A 14 -8.53 8.49 -12.70
CA ASN A 14 -7.26 8.91 -12.13
C ASN A 14 -7.28 10.38 -11.71
N LEU A 15 -7.86 11.27 -12.53
CA LEU A 15 -7.97 12.68 -12.19
C LEU A 15 -8.89 12.90 -10.99
N ALA A 16 -10.06 12.24 -10.98
CA ALA A 16 -11.00 12.30 -9.88
C ALA A 16 -10.37 11.83 -8.56
N TYR A 17 -9.60 10.75 -8.60
CA TYR A 17 -8.88 10.23 -7.44
C TYR A 17 -7.84 11.23 -6.90
N LEU A 18 -6.98 11.78 -7.77
CA LEU A 18 -5.95 12.72 -7.35
C LEU A 18 -6.54 14.01 -6.75
N LEU A 19 -7.63 14.52 -7.32
CA LEU A 19 -8.34 15.69 -6.78
C LEU A 19 -8.99 15.38 -5.42
N LEU A 20 -9.59 14.21 -5.27
CA LEU A 20 -10.14 13.76 -4.00
C LEU A 20 -9.04 13.62 -2.94
N ALA A 21 -7.87 13.07 -3.30
CA ALA A 21 -6.74 12.95 -2.40
C ALA A 21 -6.28 14.32 -1.87
N GLN A 22 -6.10 15.32 -2.76
CA GLN A 22 -5.77 16.68 -2.35
C GLN A 22 -6.82 17.29 -1.42
N ARG A 23 -8.11 17.08 -1.71
CA ARG A 23 -9.21 17.58 -0.87
C ARG A 23 -9.16 16.97 0.53
N LEU A 24 -9.03 15.64 0.63
CA LEU A 24 -8.96 14.94 1.91
C LEU A 24 -7.79 15.46 2.76
N LEU A 25 -6.61 15.61 2.15
CA LEU A 25 -5.42 16.13 2.83
C LEU A 25 -5.55 17.59 3.26
N SER A 26 -6.34 18.39 2.52
CA SER A 26 -6.60 19.80 2.86
C SER A 26 -7.63 20.00 3.96
N GLU A 27 -8.60 19.08 4.10
CA GLU A 27 -9.64 19.15 5.11
C GLU A 27 -9.14 18.66 6.48
N ASP A 28 -8.53 17.48 6.51
CA ASP A 28 -7.88 16.93 7.69
C ASP A 28 -6.73 16.03 7.23
N ARG A 29 -5.50 16.50 7.48
CA ARG A 29 -4.29 15.84 7.00
C ARG A 29 -4.13 14.43 7.59
N GLU A 30 -4.34 14.27 8.89
CA GLU A 30 -4.15 13.01 9.59
C GLU A 30 -5.18 11.98 9.13
N ILE A 31 -6.45 12.38 9.05
CA ILE A 31 -7.53 11.53 8.53
C ILE A 31 -7.30 11.22 7.04
N GLY A 32 -6.84 12.21 6.26
CA GLY A 32 -6.54 12.06 4.85
C GLY A 32 -5.42 11.05 4.61
N MET A 33 -4.31 11.16 5.34
CA MET A 33 -3.20 10.20 5.31
C MET A 33 -3.64 8.78 5.67
N PHE A 34 -4.44 8.65 6.74
CA PHE A 34 -4.99 7.37 7.16
C PHE A 34 -5.89 6.74 6.09
N ARG A 35 -6.81 7.51 5.49
CA ARG A 35 -7.74 7.02 4.46
C ARG A 35 -7.05 6.67 3.14
N LEU A 36 -6.04 7.46 2.76
CA LEU A 36 -5.28 7.25 1.53
C LEU A 36 -4.18 6.18 1.70
N LYS A 37 -3.87 5.78 2.95
CA LYS A 37 -2.76 4.89 3.28
C LYS A 37 -1.43 5.40 2.72
N VAL A 38 -1.13 6.67 2.99
CA VAL A 38 0.11 7.33 2.56
C VAL A 38 0.87 7.90 3.75
N ASP A 39 2.19 7.98 3.63
CA ASP A 39 3.04 8.64 4.60
C ASP A 39 3.03 10.18 4.44
N ALA A 40 3.72 10.87 5.35
CA ALA A 40 3.77 12.32 5.37
C ALA A 40 4.45 12.89 4.11
N GLU A 41 5.50 12.24 3.63
CA GLU A 41 6.26 12.68 2.44
C GLU A 41 5.37 12.61 1.19
N MET A 42 4.67 11.50 0.99
CA MET A 42 3.73 11.33 -0.11
C MET A 42 2.55 12.31 -0.01
N ALA A 43 2.04 12.55 1.20
CA ALA A 43 0.98 13.53 1.40
C ALA A 43 1.43 14.96 1.03
N ASP A 44 2.65 15.35 1.39
CA ASP A 44 3.22 16.66 1.02
C ASP A 44 3.42 16.77 -0.50
N MET A 45 3.94 15.70 -1.12
CA MET A 45 4.09 15.63 -2.56
C MET A 45 2.73 15.77 -3.26
N LEU A 46 1.72 15.00 -2.86
CA LEU A 46 0.37 15.06 -3.43
C LEU A 46 -0.26 16.45 -3.28
N SER A 47 -0.12 17.10 -2.12
CA SER A 47 -0.62 18.45 -1.88
C SER A 47 0.12 19.52 -2.69
N SER A 48 1.37 19.29 -3.09
CA SER A 48 2.17 20.24 -3.88
C SER A 48 1.87 20.21 -5.39
N LEU A 49 1.19 19.16 -5.89
CA LEU A 49 0.93 18.99 -7.31
C LEU A 49 -0.01 20.07 -7.86
N ASN A 50 0.40 20.70 -8.96
CA ASN A 50 -0.44 21.64 -9.68
C ASN A 50 -1.36 20.95 -10.70
N ALA A 51 -2.36 21.68 -11.22
CA ALA A 51 -3.34 21.15 -12.18
C ALA A 51 -2.72 20.49 -13.43
N ARG A 52 -1.60 21.03 -13.93
CA ARG A 52 -0.88 20.45 -15.08
C ARG A 52 -0.29 19.09 -14.73
N GLN A 53 0.37 18.97 -13.58
CA GLN A 53 0.96 17.71 -13.11
C GLN A 53 -0.13 16.67 -12.82
N LEU A 54 -1.23 17.06 -12.19
CA LEU A 54 -2.38 16.17 -11.95
C LEU A 54 -2.95 15.61 -13.26
N THR A 55 -3.16 16.48 -14.25
CA THR A 55 -3.68 16.07 -15.56
C THR A 55 -2.68 15.18 -16.31
N GLN A 56 -1.39 15.45 -16.17
CA GLN A 56 -0.34 14.63 -16.77
C GLN A 56 -0.30 13.22 -16.15
N LEU A 57 -0.37 13.10 -14.82
CA LEU A 57 -0.45 11.81 -14.13
C LEU A 57 -1.73 11.07 -14.49
N ALA A 58 -2.86 11.78 -14.57
CA ALA A 58 -4.14 11.17 -14.90
C ALA A 58 -4.15 10.47 -16.27
N ARG A 59 -3.42 11.01 -17.26
CA ARG A 59 -3.26 10.42 -18.60
C ARG A 59 -2.50 9.09 -18.65
N THR A 60 -2.04 8.59 -17.51
CA THR A 60 -1.40 7.28 -17.44
C THR A 60 -2.46 6.21 -17.72
N ASN A 61 -2.16 5.25 -18.61
CA ASN A 61 -3.07 4.16 -18.96
C ASN A 61 -3.15 3.05 -17.88
N GLN A 62 -2.82 3.40 -16.64
CA GLN A 62 -2.87 2.51 -15.48
C GLN A 62 -3.61 3.25 -14.38
N LEU A 63 -4.42 2.52 -13.63
CA LEU A 63 -5.12 3.09 -12.48
C LEU A 63 -4.11 3.45 -11.40
N LEU A 64 -4.16 4.69 -10.93
CA LEU A 64 -3.30 5.17 -9.83
C LEU A 64 -3.83 4.70 -8.47
N CYS A 65 -5.13 4.45 -8.36
CA CYS A 65 -5.74 3.89 -7.16
C CYS A 65 -5.69 2.35 -7.18
N ARG A 66 -5.21 1.76 -6.08
CA ARG A 66 -5.19 0.30 -5.89
C ARG A 66 -6.42 -0.15 -5.10
N PHE A 67 -6.92 -1.32 -5.45
CA PHE A 67 -7.96 -1.98 -4.65
C PHE A 67 -7.40 -2.40 -3.30
N THR A 68 -8.03 -1.96 -2.22
CA THR A 68 -7.53 -2.19 -0.84
C THR A 68 -7.79 -3.60 -0.33
N LEU A 69 -8.71 -4.35 -0.95
CA LEU A 69 -8.95 -5.75 -0.59
C LEU A 69 -7.94 -6.64 -1.32
N GLU A 70 -7.12 -7.34 -0.56
CA GLU A 70 -5.98 -8.09 -1.08
C GLU A 70 -6.34 -9.52 -1.46
N SER A 71 -7.48 -10.03 -0.98
CA SER A 71 -7.94 -11.39 -1.28
C SER A 71 -9.42 -11.46 -1.66
N ALA A 72 -9.74 -12.43 -2.52
CA ALA A 72 -11.12 -12.78 -2.83
C ALA A 72 -11.91 -13.22 -1.59
N GLU A 73 -11.23 -13.72 -0.55
CA GLU A 73 -11.86 -14.10 0.71
C GLU A 73 -12.32 -12.88 1.51
N GLN A 74 -11.50 -11.82 1.60
CA GLN A 74 -11.91 -10.55 2.20
C GLN A 74 -13.14 -9.98 1.47
N LEU A 75 -13.13 -9.99 0.14
CA LEU A 75 -14.27 -9.55 -0.65
C LEU A 75 -15.52 -10.42 -0.42
N ARG A 76 -15.37 -11.75 -0.29
CA ARG A 76 -16.49 -12.65 0.06
C ARG A 76 -17.03 -12.36 1.44
N GLN A 77 -16.20 -12.13 2.44
CA GLN A 77 -16.62 -11.81 3.80
C GLN A 77 -17.43 -10.49 3.86
N LEU A 78 -17.06 -9.50 3.04
CA LEU A 78 -17.80 -8.24 2.94
C LEU A 78 -19.12 -8.35 2.17
N THR A 79 -19.20 -9.27 1.21
CA THR A 79 -20.39 -9.40 0.34
C THR A 79 -21.36 -10.50 0.79
N HIS A 80 -20.90 -11.48 1.55
CA HIS A 80 -21.65 -12.68 1.96
C HIS A 80 -21.53 -12.91 3.47
N ASN A 81 -21.91 -11.93 4.28
CA ASN A 81 -22.04 -12.11 5.73
C ASN A 81 -23.50 -12.47 6.10
N PRO A 82 -23.83 -13.75 6.35
CA PRO A 82 -25.19 -14.16 6.70
C PRO A 82 -25.64 -13.70 8.10
N ARG A 83 -24.73 -13.11 8.89
CA ARG A 83 -24.99 -12.58 10.24
C ARG A 83 -25.06 -11.06 10.28
N ASP A 84 -25.21 -10.41 9.13
CA ASP A 84 -25.19 -8.95 9.04
C ASP A 84 -26.44 -8.34 9.68
N GLN A 85 -26.32 -7.96 10.95
CA GLN A 85 -27.36 -7.27 11.74
C GLN A 85 -27.31 -5.75 11.50
N GLY A 86 -26.99 -5.31 10.29
CA GLY A 86 -26.76 -3.90 9.96
C GLY A 86 -25.40 -3.36 10.45
N LEU A 87 -24.44 -4.23 10.76
CA LEU A 87 -23.10 -3.86 11.24
C LEU A 87 -22.02 -4.00 10.14
N SER A 88 -22.39 -4.34 8.91
CA SER A 88 -21.51 -4.44 7.74
C SER A 88 -20.53 -3.29 7.60
N GLY A 89 -21.01 -2.05 7.78
CA GLY A 89 -20.19 -0.86 7.64
C GLY A 89 -19.04 -0.83 8.65
N LEU A 90 -19.30 -1.16 9.91
CA LEU A 90 -18.28 -1.21 10.96
C LEU A 90 -17.28 -2.34 10.72
N HIS A 91 -17.76 -3.53 10.32
CA HIS A 91 -16.89 -4.65 9.97
C HIS A 91 -15.95 -4.31 8.80
N THR A 92 -16.49 -3.64 7.78
CA THR A 92 -15.72 -3.15 6.62
C THR A 92 -14.67 -2.12 7.04
N SER A 93 -15.07 -1.12 7.83
CA SER A 93 -14.14 -0.10 8.32
C SER A 93 -13.03 -0.70 9.16
N LEU A 94 -13.33 -1.66 10.04
CA LEU A 94 -12.34 -2.32 10.89
C LEU A 94 -11.36 -3.16 10.07
N LEU A 95 -11.86 -3.96 9.12
CA LEU A 95 -11.01 -4.75 8.22
C LEU A 95 -10.08 -3.86 7.39
N LEU A 96 -10.60 -2.79 6.79
CA LEU A 96 -9.82 -1.89 5.94
C LEU A 96 -8.81 -1.03 6.73
N ALA A 97 -9.14 -0.69 7.98
CA ALA A 97 -8.28 0.05 8.91
C ALA A 97 -7.14 -0.80 9.49
N GLY A 98 -7.37 -2.10 9.68
CA GLY A 98 -6.42 -3.01 10.32
C GLY A 98 -5.26 -3.45 9.41
N GLU A 99 -5.38 -3.26 8.10
CA GLU A 99 -4.33 -3.60 7.14
C GLU A 99 -3.15 -2.61 7.23
N PRO A 100 -1.98 -3.03 7.76
CA PRO A 100 -0.83 -2.15 7.97
C PRO A 100 -0.28 -1.60 6.67
N LEU A 101 0.28 -0.38 6.70
CA LEU A 101 1.03 0.23 5.60
C LEU A 101 2.32 -0.56 5.23
N GLU A 102 2.66 -1.59 6.00
CA GLU A 102 3.95 -2.29 5.98
C GLU A 102 4.32 -2.92 4.63
N SER A 103 3.36 -3.23 3.73
CA SER A 103 3.70 -3.80 2.41
C SER A 103 4.20 -2.79 1.36
N LEU A 104 4.18 -1.48 1.66
CA LEU A 104 4.63 -0.42 0.74
C LEU A 104 5.96 0.24 1.12
N CYS A 105 6.39 0.10 2.38
CA CYS A 105 7.60 0.75 2.91
C CYS A 105 8.84 -0.17 2.92
N ASP A 106 8.77 -1.34 2.28
CA ASP A 106 9.88 -2.31 2.21
C ASP A 106 10.97 -1.93 1.18
N SER A 107 11.24 -0.62 1.05
CA SER A 107 12.36 -0.07 0.27
C SER A 107 13.46 0.47 1.19
N SER A 108 13.90 -0.33 2.16
CA SER A 108 15.21 -0.12 2.79
C SER A 108 16.24 -1.08 2.18
N PRO A 109 17.17 -0.61 1.33
CA PRO A 109 18.30 -1.41 0.89
C PRO A 109 19.45 -1.19 1.87
N ALA A 110 19.52 -1.93 2.97
CA ALA A 110 20.78 -2.25 3.66
C ALA A 110 20.56 -2.99 5.00
N LYS A 111 20.57 -4.32 4.95
CA LYS A 111 21.43 -5.06 5.87
C LYS A 111 22.48 -5.76 5.03
N ALA A 112 23.44 -4.95 4.57
CA ALA A 112 24.69 -5.44 4.04
C ALA A 112 25.38 -6.30 5.12
N SER A 113 25.83 -7.46 4.67
CA SER A 113 26.75 -8.37 5.32
C SER A 113 27.77 -7.65 6.20
N ILE A 114 27.77 -7.98 7.49
CA ILE A 114 29.00 -7.91 8.28
C ILE A 114 29.58 -9.31 8.26
N ASP A 115 30.58 -9.45 7.38
CA ASP A 115 31.58 -10.50 7.38
C ASP A 115 32.05 -10.81 8.81
N LYS A 116 31.92 -12.07 9.23
CA LYS A 116 32.79 -12.62 10.26
C LYS A 116 34.07 -13.10 9.57
N PRO A 117 35.26 -12.63 9.97
CA PRO A 117 36.48 -13.04 9.33
C PRO A 117 36.77 -14.51 9.65
N SER A 118 36.99 -15.26 8.58
CA SER A 118 37.63 -16.56 8.61
C SER A 118 39.09 -16.39 9.02
N HIS A 119 39.47 -16.92 10.18
CA HIS A 119 40.85 -17.29 10.46
C HIS A 119 40.87 -18.77 10.86
N GLY A 120 41.41 -19.57 9.94
CA GLY A 120 41.66 -20.99 10.12
C GLY A 120 42.96 -21.25 10.89
N GLY A 121 43.17 -22.55 11.16
CA GLY A 121 44.37 -23.08 11.83
C GLY A 121 43.98 -24.14 12.86
N CYS A 122 43.53 -25.34 12.48
CA CYS A 122 44.33 -26.49 12.05
C CYS A 122 44.78 -27.39 13.22
N ALA A 123 44.42 -28.67 13.05
CA ALA A 123 45.08 -29.90 13.52
C ALA A 123 44.81 -30.48 14.93
N LYS A 124 43.98 -31.54 14.88
CA LYS A 124 44.28 -32.96 15.17
C LYS A 124 44.32 -33.47 16.62
N SER A 125 43.98 -34.76 16.66
CA SER A 125 44.13 -35.82 17.67
C SER A 125 42.96 -35.92 18.65
N SER A 126 42.09 -36.92 18.54
CA SER A 126 42.27 -38.38 18.68
C SER A 126 42.00 -38.82 20.12
N ASP A 127 41.06 -39.77 20.21
CA ASP A 127 40.97 -40.88 21.17
C ASP A 127 40.41 -40.68 22.59
N GLU A 128 39.84 -41.81 23.05
CA GLU A 128 39.33 -42.22 24.38
C GLU A 128 37.90 -41.79 24.78
N GLU A 129 36.88 -42.66 24.74
CA GLU A 129 36.59 -43.88 25.57
C GLU A 129 36.40 -43.61 27.08
N ALA A 130 35.38 -44.30 27.63
CA ALA A 130 34.89 -44.36 29.03
C ALA A 130 34.12 -43.11 29.51
N GLU A 131 32.94 -43.20 30.14
CA GLU A 131 32.30 -44.28 30.92
C GLU A 131 30.77 -44.04 30.95
#